data_AF-A0A6P1DNA7-F1
#
_entry.id   AF-A0A6P1DNA7-F1
#
_cell.length_a   1.000
_cell.length_b   1.000
_cell.length_c   1.000
_cell.angle_alpha   90.00
_cell.angle_beta   90.00
_cell.angle_gamma   90.00
#
_symmetry.space_group_name_H-M   'P 1'
#
loop_
_entity.id
_entity.type
_entity.pdbx_description
1 polymer ?
#
loop_
_entity_poly.entity_id
_entity_poly.type
_entity_poly.pdbx_seq_one_letter_code
_entity_poly.pdbx_strand_id
1 'polypeptide(L)'
;MRNLLYIVALSISLWSCGGGGSEPTPPPVVNTAPTIPTLTSPANNLLCIDNVLNFQWNASTDAEGGTITYEIQVAKNNLFAPISHTQTSTTTNKSITLEKGIAY
;
A
#
# COMPACT_ATOMS: atom_id res chain seq x y z
N MET A 1 -59.24 11.89 22.31
CA MET A 1 -59.35 12.28 23.73
C MET A 1 -57.99 12.04 24.37
N ARG A 2 -57.11 13.06 24.32
CA ARG A 2 -56.66 13.91 25.45
C ARG A 2 -56.05 13.06 26.57
N ASN A 3 -54.72 13.05 26.70
CA ASN A 3 -54.00 13.79 27.75
C ASN A 3 -52.51 13.39 27.71
N LEU A 4 -51.51 14.11 28.22
CA LEU A 4 -51.20 15.53 28.44
C LEU A 4 -49.69 15.51 28.80
N LEU A 5 -48.99 16.60 28.50
CA LEU A 5 -47.54 16.85 28.69
C LEU A 5 -47.09 16.78 30.18
N TYR A 6 -45.79 16.64 30.46
CA TYR A 6 -44.93 17.64 31.16
C TYR A 6 -43.54 17.09 31.63
N ILE A 7 -42.62 18.05 31.71
CA ILE A 7 -41.14 18.08 31.75
C ILE A 7 -40.54 17.75 33.14
N VAL A 8 -39.36 17.08 33.19
CA VAL A 8 -38.32 17.18 34.25
C VAL A 8 -36.94 16.93 33.59
N ALA A 9 -36.15 17.95 33.25
CA ALA A 9 -35.12 18.63 34.05
C ALA A 9 -33.93 17.76 34.52
N LEU A 10 -32.77 18.04 33.90
CA LEU A 10 -31.43 18.18 34.49
C LEU A 10 -30.78 16.96 35.20
N SER A 11 -29.83 16.31 34.54
CA SER A 11 -28.63 15.77 35.21
C SER A 11 -27.44 15.78 34.26
N ILE A 12 -26.70 16.88 34.30
CA ILE A 12 -25.39 17.03 33.67
C ILE A 12 -24.41 16.22 34.53
N SER A 13 -23.92 15.10 34.01
CA SER A 13 -22.77 14.41 34.58
C SER A 13 -21.58 14.60 33.65
N LEU A 14 -20.91 15.74 33.79
CA LEU A 14 -19.57 15.95 33.26
C LEU A 14 -18.60 15.15 34.13
N TRP A 15 -18.37 13.89 33.78
CA TRP A 15 -17.16 13.20 34.24
C TRP A 15 -15.96 13.81 33.51
N SER A 16 -15.49 14.92 34.09
CA SER A 16 -14.16 15.45 33.85
C SER A 16 -13.17 14.48 34.48
N CYS A 17 -12.65 13.55 33.70
CA CYS A 17 -11.48 12.78 34.09
C CYS A 17 -10.23 13.61 33.72
N GLY A 18 -9.90 14.58 34.58
CA GLY A 18 -8.63 15.29 34.55
C GLY A 18 -7.52 14.41 35.11
N GLY A 19 -7.09 13.41 34.35
CA GLY A 19 -5.93 12.59 34.65
C GLY A 19 -4.65 13.29 34.24
N GLY A 20 -4.09 14.11 35.13
CA GLY A 20 -2.73 14.65 35.02
C GLY A 20 -1.70 13.56 35.27
N GLY A 21 -1.58 12.61 34.34
CA GLY A 21 -0.48 11.66 34.29
C GLY A 21 0.62 12.26 33.43
N SER A 22 1.75 12.61 34.03
CA SER A 22 3.01 12.81 33.30
C SER A 22 3.56 11.44 32.89
N GLU A 23 2.80 10.73 32.07
CA GLU A 23 3.32 9.60 31.34
C GLU A 23 4.25 10.19 30.27
N PRO A 24 5.52 9.77 30.20
CA PRO A 24 6.36 10.20 29.10
C PRO A 24 5.71 9.71 27.81
N THR A 25 5.21 10.63 26.98
CA THR A 25 4.75 10.31 25.63
C THR A 25 5.86 9.52 24.94
N PRO A 26 5.59 8.29 24.45
CA PRO A 26 6.58 7.54 23.70
C PRO A 26 7.12 8.42 22.56
N PRO A 27 8.42 8.35 22.25
CA PRO A 27 8.95 9.06 21.09
C PRO A 27 8.13 8.68 19.86
N PRO A 28 7.86 9.63 18.94
CA PRO A 28 7.10 9.34 17.73
C PRO A 28 7.82 8.22 16.96
N VAL A 29 7.05 7.22 16.53
CA VAL A 29 7.58 6.16 15.65
C VAL A 29 7.95 6.81 14.32
N VAL A 30 9.23 6.74 13.97
CA VAL A 30 9.74 7.28 12.70
C VAL A 30 9.46 6.25 11.62
N ASN A 31 8.69 6.62 10.60
CA ASN A 31 8.43 5.75 9.46
C ASN A 31 9.70 5.60 8.60
N THR A 32 10.06 4.36 8.27
CA THR A 32 11.17 4.04 7.37
C THR A 32 10.68 3.58 6.00
N ALA A 33 11.59 3.47 5.03
CA ALA A 33 11.24 2.93 3.72
C ALA A 33 11.21 1.40 3.77
N PRO A 34 10.27 0.73 3.08
CA PRO A 34 10.30 -0.72 2.92
C PRO A 34 11.59 -1.19 2.23
N THR A 35 11.95 -2.46 2.43
CA THR A 35 13.09 -3.07 1.72
C THR A 35 12.86 -3.11 0.20
N ILE A 36 13.96 -3.08 -0.57
CA ILE A 36 13.89 -3.02 -2.03
C ILE A 36 13.42 -4.39 -2.58
N PRO A 37 12.34 -4.46 -3.36
CA PRO A 37 11.91 -5.70 -4.00
C PRO A 37 12.90 -6.11 -5.09
N THR A 38 13.08 -7.42 -5.28
CA THR A 38 13.92 -7.97 -6.37
C THR A 38 13.05 -8.77 -7.33
N LEU A 39 13.07 -8.44 -8.62
CA LEU A 39 12.35 -9.18 -9.65
C LEU A 39 12.95 -10.58 -9.82
N THR A 40 12.11 -11.61 -9.80
CA THR A 40 12.50 -13.02 -9.93
C THR A 40 11.98 -13.67 -11.20
N SER A 41 10.92 -13.10 -11.80
CA SER A 41 10.33 -13.55 -13.07
C SER A 41 9.75 -12.36 -13.84
N PRO A 42 9.83 -12.34 -15.18
CA PRO A 42 10.60 -13.26 -16.03
C PRO A 42 12.10 -13.13 -15.80
N ALA A 43 12.87 -14.17 -16.14
CA ALA A 43 14.32 -14.10 -16.05
C ALA A 43 14.88 -13.15 -17.12
N ASN A 44 15.92 -12.38 -16.74
CA ASN A 44 16.55 -11.43 -17.64
C ASN A 44 17.12 -12.13 -18.88
N ASN A 45 17.07 -11.42 -20.02
CA ASN A 45 17.66 -11.82 -21.30
C ASN A 45 17.11 -13.13 -21.89
N LEU A 46 15.88 -13.52 -21.52
CA LEU A 46 15.17 -14.63 -22.17
C LEU A 46 14.03 -14.09 -23.04
N LEU A 47 13.89 -14.66 -24.23
CA LEU A 47 12.73 -14.43 -25.09
C LEU A 47 11.55 -15.25 -24.57
N CYS A 48 10.46 -14.56 -24.24
CA CYS A 48 9.20 -15.21 -23.88
C CYS A 48 8.38 -15.48 -25.15
N ILE A 49 7.81 -16.67 -25.27
CA ILE A 49 6.90 -17.02 -26.38
C ILE A 49 5.49 -16.46 -26.09
N ASP A 50 5.13 -16.41 -24.81
CA ASP A 50 3.88 -15.84 -24.34
C ASP A 50 3.95 -14.31 -24.29
N ASN A 51 2.83 -13.67 -24.62
CA ASN A 51 2.69 -12.23 -24.55
C ASN A 51 1.95 -11.76 -23.30
N VAL A 52 1.51 -12.70 -22.44
CA VAL A 52 1.00 -12.39 -21.10
C VAL A 52 2.05 -12.87 -20.12
N LEU A 53 2.79 -11.94 -19.53
CA LEU A 53 3.87 -12.26 -18.61
C LEU A 53 3.40 -12.06 -17.17
N ASN A 54 3.62 -13.06 -16.34
CA ASN A 54 3.46 -12.95 -14.89
C ASN A 54 4.78 -12.47 -14.28
N PHE A 55 4.84 -11.18 -13.96
CA PHE A 55 5.96 -10.59 -13.25
C PHE A 55 5.87 -10.98 -11.78
N GLN A 56 6.98 -11.44 -11.20
CA GLN A 56 7.06 -11.85 -9.80
C GLN A 56 8.31 -11.24 -9.18
N TRP A 57 8.21 -10.86 -7.90
CA TRP A 57 9.31 -10.29 -7.13
C TRP A 57 9.29 -10.78 -5.69
N ASN A 58 10.43 -10.67 -5.00
CA ASN A 58 10.51 -10.96 -3.58
C ASN A 58 9.72 -9.93 -2.76
N ALA A 59 9.05 -10.40 -1.72
CA ALA A 59 8.32 -9.52 -0.80
C ALA A 59 9.28 -8.55 -0.10
N SER A 60 8.93 -7.28 -0.11
CA SER A 60 9.51 -6.27 0.75
C SER A 60 9.02 -6.43 2.18
N THR A 61 9.77 -5.88 3.12
CA THR A 61 9.45 -5.81 4.55
C THR A 61 9.45 -4.36 4.99
N ASP A 62 8.49 -4.00 5.82
CA ASP A 62 8.38 -2.69 6.47
C ASP A 62 8.64 -2.88 7.96
N ALA A 63 9.57 -2.11 8.53
CA ALA A 63 10.00 -2.28 9.92
C ALA A 63 8.90 -1.91 10.91
N GLU A 64 7.99 -1.02 10.50
CA GLU A 64 6.87 -0.54 11.30
C GLU A 64 5.59 -1.37 11.06
N GLY A 65 5.62 -2.36 10.16
CA GLY A 65 4.48 -3.22 9.83
C GLY A 65 3.43 -2.55 8.94
N GLY A 66 3.81 -1.46 8.25
CA GLY A 66 2.96 -0.76 7.29
C GLY A 66 2.57 -1.60 6.08
N THR A 67 1.46 -1.24 5.46
CA THR A 67 1.02 -1.87 4.20
C THR A 67 1.95 -1.49 3.06
N ILE A 68 2.43 -2.48 2.32
CA ILE A 68 3.31 -2.29 1.17
C ILE A 68 2.51 -2.36 -0.13
N THR A 69 2.71 -1.38 -1.00
CA THR A 69 2.21 -1.39 -2.38
C THR A 69 3.40 -1.29 -3.33
N TYR A 70 3.38 -2.09 -4.38
CA TYR A 70 4.41 -2.15 -5.41
C TYR A 70 3.93 -1.42 -6.67
N GLU A 71 4.86 -0.77 -7.36
CA GLU A 71 4.70 -0.30 -8.73
C GLU A 71 5.68 -1.06 -9.63
N ILE A 72 5.18 -1.52 -10.78
CA ILE A 72 6.00 -2.11 -11.84
C ILE A 72 5.87 -1.26 -13.09
N GLN A 73 7.03 -0.93 -13.67
CA GLN A 73 7.13 -0.22 -14.94
C GLN A 73 7.81 -1.10 -15.99
N VAL A 74 7.30 -1.05 -17.22
CA VAL A 74 7.88 -1.72 -18.38
C VAL A 74 8.14 -0.67 -19.45
N ALA A 75 9.35 -0.60 -19.98
CA ALA A 75 9.77 0.33 -21.03
C ALA A 75 10.40 -0.45 -22.19
N LYS A 76 10.77 0.23 -23.28
CA LYS A 76 11.50 -0.38 -24.42
C LYS A 76 13.00 -0.12 -24.39
N ASN A 77 13.48 0.56 -23.35
CA ASN A 77 14.88 0.92 -23.16
C ASN A 77 15.20 1.03 -21.67
N ASN A 78 16.49 0.94 -21.37
CA ASN A 78 17.05 1.02 -20.01
C ASN A 78 16.97 2.41 -19.36
N LEU A 79 16.55 3.44 -20.11
CA LEU A 79 16.30 4.77 -19.56
C LEU A 79 14.88 4.90 -19.01
N PHE A 80 14.03 3.89 -19.21
CA PHE A 80 12.62 3.91 -18.82
C PHE A 80 11.88 5.14 -19.38
N ALA A 81 12.20 5.51 -20.65
CA ALA A 81 11.61 6.67 -21.31
C ALA A 81 11.39 6.42 -22.82
N PRO A 82 10.14 6.33 -23.32
CA PRO A 82 8.88 6.39 -22.57
C PRO A 82 8.55 5.07 -21.85
N ILE A 83 7.76 5.18 -20.78
CA ILE A 83 7.14 4.04 -20.11
C ILE A 83 6.05 3.46 -21.02
N SER A 84 6.12 2.16 -21.30
CA SER A 84 5.09 1.44 -22.06
C SER A 84 3.94 0.96 -21.18
N HIS A 85 4.25 0.49 -19.96
CA HIS A 85 3.25 0.07 -18.97
C HIS A 85 3.65 0.54 -17.58
N THR A 86 2.67 0.96 -16.79
CA THR A 86 2.79 1.14 -15.33
C THR A 86 1.61 0.47 -14.65
N GLN A 87 1.86 -0.28 -13.59
CA GLN A 87 0.85 -1.01 -12.85
C GLN A 87 1.19 -1.05 -11.37
N THR A 88 0.17 -1.05 -10.52
CA THR A 88 0.32 -1.25 -9.08
C THR A 88 -0.16 -2.64 -8.64
N SER A 89 0.40 -3.14 -7.54
CA SER A 89 -0.01 -4.39 -6.89
C SER A 89 0.21 -4.32 -5.38
N THR A 90 -0.69 -4.94 -4.61
CA THR A 90 -0.52 -5.18 -3.17
C THR A 90 0.04 -6.57 -2.87
N THR A 91 0.20 -7.41 -3.91
CA THR A 91 0.82 -8.73 -3.83
C THR A 91 2.20 -8.70 -4.48
N THR A 92 2.91 -9.84 -4.47
CA THR A 92 4.25 -9.99 -5.04
C THR A 92 4.26 -10.40 -6.51
N ASN A 93 3.14 -10.18 -7.22
CA ASN A 93 3.04 -10.47 -8.64
C ASN A 93 2.12 -9.50 -9.39
N LYS A 94 2.30 -9.45 -10.71
CA LYS A 94 1.41 -8.77 -11.65
C LYS A 94 1.51 -9.39 -13.03
N SER A 95 0.36 -9.76 -13.60
CA SER A 95 0.28 -10.11 -15.02
C SER A 95 0.17 -8.85 -15.89
N ILE A 96 1.03 -8.75 -16.89
CA ILE A 96 1.01 -7.67 -17.89
C ILE A 96 1.04 -8.29 -19.28
N THR A 97 0.13 -7.86 -20.15
CA THR A 97 0.11 -8.24 -21.55
C THR A 97 1.00 -7.30 -22.34
N LEU A 98 2.02 -7.83 -23.01
CA LEU A 98 2.97 -7.10 -23.86
C LEU A 98 2.70 -7.33 -25.34
N GLU A 99 3.22 -6.45 -26.20
CA GLU A 99 3.15 -6.63 -27.65
C GLU A 99 4.09 -7.77 -28.08
N LYS A 100 3.60 -8.65 -28.96
CA LYS A 100 4.42 -9.73 -29.52
C LYS A 100 5.52 -9.17 -30.41
N GLY A 101 6.70 -9.80 -30.36
CA GLY A 101 7.83 -9.45 -31.22
C GLY A 101 8.55 -8.14 -30.86
N ILE A 102 8.21 -7.55 -29.71
CA ILE A 102 8.85 -6.33 -29.19
C ILE A 102 9.71 -6.69 -27.99
N ALA A 103 10.94 -6.19 -27.97
CA ALA A 103 11.80 -6.21 -26.79
C ALA A 103 11.46 -5.01 -25.89
N TYR A 104 11.39 -5.27 -24.60
CA TYR A 104 11.12 -4.31 -23.55
C TYR A 104 12.34 -4.21 -22.63
#